data_AF-A0A3D4A3B1-F1
#
_entry.id   AF-A0A3D4A3B1-F1
#
_cell.length_a   1.000
_cell.length_b   1.000
_cell.length_c   1.000
_cell.angle_alpha   90.00
_cell.angle_beta   90.00
_cell.angle_gamma   90.00
#
_symmetry.space_group_name_H-M   'P 1'
#
loop_
_entity.id
_entity.type
_entity.pdbx_description
1 polymer ?
#
loop_
_entity_poly.entity_id
_entity_poly.type
_entity_poly.pdbx_seq_one_letter_code
_entity_poly.pdbx_strand_id
1 'polypeptide(L)'
;MNFSARIVFGISALLIIGWVANSYAAPTVEQRTAERRMYNLMLKAGNLYKSGKLDECAKVVKQVQGEFKEAIKDADKPTQQLFSRVYNSMKRAHALLELEGVELEAIPSIEKLAGAGGDTPEPIGNAGVSFVNQVVPILTAKCGNCHIRNARGMFSMSDYETLMKGPAEGVVVFPKDADGSRIVEVIVEGDMPRGGLKVADEELAILKKWISEGAKFDGEDPKASLSSLNPDVTIGDLPMVELTKATGDETVRFSRDIAPIFVENCVGCHGAGQRPSGRLDINRFSAMLRGGESGPPVLPGKAEESLLIKKLLGTGGGQRMPLRKDPLSDEQMQLITTWISEGATFDARDGNQPLTEVVAIAKAEDATHEELSADRSILSEKNWKLAMSGLTHQQAESKSFLVVGSL
;
A
#
# COMPACT_ATOMS: atom_id res chain seq x y z
N MET A 1 64.25 19.13 54.25
CA MET A 1 64.61 19.68 52.93
C MET A 1 63.69 19.06 51.89
N ASN A 2 62.91 19.91 51.19
CA ASN A 2 62.34 19.74 49.83
C ASN A 2 61.37 18.57 49.55
N PHE A 3 60.30 18.65 48.75
CA PHE A 3 59.48 19.71 48.14
C PHE A 3 58.29 18.99 47.45
N SER A 4 57.08 19.56 47.46
CA SER A 4 55.93 19.30 46.53
C SER A 4 55.27 17.90 46.51
N ALA A 5 53.96 17.73 46.32
CA ALA A 5 53.02 18.52 45.53
C ALA A 5 51.60 18.53 46.13
N ARG A 6 50.90 19.66 45.99
CA ARG A 6 49.47 19.83 46.26
C ARG A 6 48.68 19.37 45.03
N ILE A 7 47.80 18.39 45.18
CA ILE A 7 46.77 18.04 44.20
C ILE A 7 45.52 18.84 44.56
N VAL A 8 45.11 19.74 43.67
CA VAL A 8 43.86 20.50 43.76
C VAL A 8 42.74 19.63 43.19
N PHE A 9 41.79 19.22 44.04
CA PHE A 9 40.53 18.63 43.59
C PHE A 9 39.57 19.75 43.15
N GLY A 10 39.40 19.91 41.83
CA GLY A 10 38.32 20.70 41.25
C GLY A 10 37.04 19.87 41.20
N ILE A 11 36.03 20.25 41.99
CA ILE A 11 34.68 19.69 41.91
C ILE A 11 34.04 20.23 40.63
N SER A 12 34.00 19.43 39.58
CA SER A 12 33.18 19.70 38.40
C SER A 12 31.78 19.13 38.65
N ALA A 13 30.82 20.01 38.93
CA ALA A 13 29.40 19.67 38.99
C ALA A 13 28.89 19.41 37.56
N LEU A 14 28.72 18.15 37.20
CA LEU A 14 28.00 17.74 35.99
C LEU A 14 26.49 17.93 36.22
N LEU A 15 25.93 18.99 35.65
CA LEU A 15 24.50 19.17 35.46
C LEU A 15 24.02 18.16 34.40
N ILE A 16 23.44 17.05 34.84
CA ILE A 16 22.71 16.13 33.98
C ILE A 16 21.37 16.78 33.63
N ILE A 17 21.27 17.37 32.43
CA ILE A 17 20.00 17.76 31.83
C ILE A 17 19.30 16.46 31.42
N GLY A 18 18.38 15.98 32.26
CA GLY A 18 17.51 14.86 31.92
C GLY A 18 16.61 15.25 30.75
N TRP A 19 16.84 14.65 29.58
CA TRP A 19 15.86 14.63 28.51
C TRP A 19 14.68 13.77 28.98
N VAL A 20 13.57 14.41 29.37
CA VAL A 20 12.30 13.72 29.55
C VAL A 20 11.78 13.38 28.16
N ALA A 21 12.11 12.18 27.66
CA ALA A 21 11.40 11.63 26.53
C ALA A 21 9.96 11.35 26.99
N ASN A 22 9.00 12.15 26.50
CA ASN A 22 7.58 11.80 26.63
C ASN A 22 7.35 10.51 25.83
N SER A 23 7.46 9.36 26.49
CA SER A 23 7.04 8.08 25.95
C SER A 23 5.51 8.05 25.93
N TYR A 24 4.91 8.41 24.79
CA TYR A 24 3.47 8.22 24.58
C TYR A 24 3.18 6.73 24.46
N ALA A 25 2.09 6.26 25.09
CA ALA A 25 1.66 4.88 24.96
C ALA A 25 1.05 4.66 23.58
N ALA A 26 1.24 3.47 23.00
CA ALA A 26 0.54 3.10 21.78
C ALA A 26 -0.97 3.04 22.05
N PRO A 27 -1.84 3.36 21.07
CA PRO A 27 -3.29 3.31 21.28
C PRO A 27 -3.75 1.93 21.77
N THR A 28 -4.78 1.89 22.61
CA THR A 28 -5.33 0.63 23.15
C THR A 28 -6.16 -0.13 22.10
N VAL A 29 -6.51 -1.38 22.39
CA VAL A 29 -7.39 -2.18 21.52
C VAL A 29 -8.79 -1.57 21.46
N GLU A 30 -9.27 -1.03 22.57
CA GLU A 30 -10.55 -0.35 22.68
C GLU A 30 -10.58 0.90 21.80
N GLN A 31 -9.53 1.73 21.84
CA GLN A 31 -9.41 2.93 20.99
C GLN A 31 -9.40 2.56 19.50
N ARG A 32 -8.61 1.54 19.09
CA ARG A 32 -8.61 1.04 17.70
C ARG A 32 -9.97 0.48 17.26
N THR A 33 -10.68 -0.15 18.19
CA THR A 33 -12.02 -0.72 17.91
C THR A 33 -13.04 0.41 17.76
N ALA A 34 -12.97 1.45 18.59
CA ALA A 34 -13.80 2.64 18.50
C ALA A 34 -13.58 3.40 17.19
N GLU A 35 -12.32 3.59 16.77
CA GLU A 35 -11.97 4.22 15.49
C GLU A 35 -12.60 3.45 14.32
N ARG A 36 -12.40 2.13 14.28
CA ARG A 36 -12.92 1.28 13.21
C ARG A 36 -14.44 1.31 13.15
N ARG A 37 -15.11 1.30 14.32
CA ARG A 37 -16.57 1.42 14.41
C ARG A 37 -17.06 2.74 13.81
N MET A 38 -16.48 3.86 14.26
CA MET A 38 -16.84 5.19 13.77
C MET A 38 -16.56 5.34 12.28
N TYR A 39 -15.45 4.83 11.78
CA TYR A 39 -15.14 4.85 10.36
C TYR A 39 -16.17 4.08 9.54
N ASN A 40 -16.59 2.89 9.99
CA ASN A 40 -17.65 2.12 9.33
C ASN A 40 -19.00 2.85 9.33
N LEU A 41 -19.33 3.56 10.41
CA LEU A 41 -20.52 4.42 10.44
C LEU A 41 -20.42 5.56 9.43
N MET A 42 -19.24 6.16 9.26
CA MET A 42 -19.03 7.18 8.22
C MET A 42 -19.17 6.61 6.81
N LEU A 43 -18.73 5.37 6.55
CA LEU A 43 -19.00 4.70 5.27
C LEU A 43 -20.50 4.51 5.04
N LYS A 44 -21.25 4.13 6.08
CA LYS A 44 -22.72 4.04 6.02
C LYS A 44 -23.35 5.41 5.74
N ALA A 45 -22.88 6.47 6.40
CA ALA A 45 -23.35 7.85 6.16
C ALA A 45 -23.13 8.26 4.68
N GLY A 46 -21.97 7.95 4.11
CA GLY A 46 -21.70 8.17 2.69
C GLY A 46 -22.68 7.45 1.76
N ASN A 47 -23.03 6.20 2.07
CA ASN A 47 -24.02 5.45 1.28
C ASN A 47 -25.44 6.04 1.40
N LEU A 48 -25.82 6.51 2.60
CA LEU A 48 -27.11 7.17 2.83
C LEU A 48 -27.20 8.49 2.05
N TYR A 49 -26.12 9.28 2.06
CA TYR A 49 -26.03 10.51 1.27
C TYR A 49 -26.19 10.23 -0.23
N LYS A 50 -25.44 9.25 -0.76
CA LYS A 50 -25.55 8.81 -2.17
C LYS A 50 -26.95 8.33 -2.55
N SER A 51 -27.72 7.84 -1.58
CA SER A 51 -29.09 7.35 -1.79
C SER A 51 -30.15 8.45 -1.60
N GLY A 52 -29.74 9.72 -1.44
CA GLY A 52 -30.64 10.85 -1.20
C GLY A 52 -31.28 10.88 0.20
N LYS A 53 -30.85 10.01 1.12
CA LYS A 53 -31.40 9.89 2.48
C LYS A 53 -30.70 10.85 3.44
N LEU A 54 -30.86 12.15 3.20
CA LEU A 54 -30.12 13.21 3.89
C LEU A 54 -30.35 13.22 5.41
N ASP A 55 -31.59 13.05 5.88
CA ASP A 55 -31.91 13.01 7.31
C ASP A 55 -31.26 11.82 8.04
N GLU A 56 -31.26 10.64 7.39
CA GLU A 56 -30.61 9.45 7.93
C GLU A 56 -29.09 9.61 7.94
N CYS A 57 -28.53 10.21 6.88
CA CYS A 57 -27.11 10.55 6.80
C CYS A 57 -26.71 11.48 7.94
N ALA A 58 -27.44 12.59 8.12
CA ALA A 58 -27.18 13.57 9.17
C ALA A 58 -27.24 12.96 10.58
N LYS A 59 -28.19 12.05 10.84
CA LYS A 59 -28.26 11.32 12.12
C LYS A 59 -27.02 10.47 12.38
N VAL A 60 -26.52 9.76 11.36
CA VAL A 60 -25.30 8.96 11.50
C VAL A 60 -24.08 9.85 11.72
N VAL A 61 -23.97 10.97 10.99
CA VAL A 61 -22.87 11.92 11.16
C VAL A 61 -22.87 12.53 12.57
N LYS A 62 -24.04 12.93 13.10
CA LYS A 62 -24.20 13.42 14.47
C LYS A 62 -23.81 12.37 15.51
N GLN A 63 -24.17 11.11 15.28
CA GLN A 63 -23.75 10.00 16.15
C GLN A 63 -22.22 9.88 16.19
N VAL A 64 -21.58 9.83 15.03
CA VAL A 64 -20.11 9.71 14.96
C VAL A 64 -19.44 10.92 15.58
N GLN A 65 -19.98 12.13 15.39
CA GLN A 65 -19.45 13.34 15.99
C GLN A 65 -19.48 13.31 17.52
N GLY A 66 -20.58 12.80 18.10
CA GLY A 66 -20.67 12.59 19.55
C GLY A 66 -19.66 11.56 20.07
N GLU A 67 -19.55 10.41 19.40
CA GLU A 67 -18.57 9.38 19.76
C GLU A 67 -17.13 9.87 19.62
N PHE A 68 -16.84 10.63 18.57
CA PHE A 68 -15.52 11.19 18.30
C PHE A 68 -15.12 12.21 19.36
N LYS A 69 -16.04 13.12 19.72
CA LYS A 69 -15.80 14.14 20.75
C LYS A 69 -15.36 13.53 22.08
N GLU A 70 -16.00 12.44 22.50
CA GLU A 70 -15.60 11.73 23.72
C GLU A 70 -14.29 10.96 23.52
N ALA A 71 -14.06 10.39 22.34
CA ALA A 71 -12.84 9.62 22.06
C ALA A 71 -11.56 10.47 22.01
N ILE A 72 -11.66 11.74 21.59
CA ILE A 72 -10.51 12.66 21.53
C ILE A 72 -10.36 13.55 22.77
N LYS A 73 -11.30 13.46 23.73
CA LYS A 73 -11.25 14.22 24.97
C LYS A 73 -10.02 13.80 25.77
N ASP A 74 -9.13 14.75 26.02
CA ASP A 74 -7.86 14.55 26.74
C ASP A 74 -6.96 13.45 26.11
N ALA A 75 -7.15 13.15 24.82
CA ALA A 75 -6.41 12.11 24.11
C ALA A 75 -4.96 12.52 23.85
N ASP A 76 -4.03 11.59 24.02
CA ASP A 76 -2.63 11.79 23.66
C ASP A 76 -2.41 11.85 22.14
N LYS A 77 -1.21 12.28 21.72
CA LYS A 77 -0.88 12.44 20.30
C LYS A 77 -1.12 11.18 19.46
N PRO A 78 -0.66 9.97 19.86
CA PRO A 78 -0.97 8.74 19.12
C PRO A 78 -2.46 8.42 19.02
N THR A 79 -3.23 8.67 20.08
CA THR A 79 -4.69 8.48 20.07
C THR A 79 -5.36 9.49 19.13
N GLN A 80 -4.96 10.75 19.14
CA GLN A 80 -5.46 11.75 18.19
C GLN A 80 -5.10 11.37 16.73
N GLN A 81 -3.89 10.86 16.49
CA GLN A 81 -3.48 10.35 15.17
C GLN A 81 -4.36 9.19 14.69
N LEU A 82 -4.68 8.25 15.59
CA LEU A 82 -5.56 7.13 15.27
C LEU A 82 -6.90 7.60 14.70
N PHE A 83 -7.51 8.63 15.30
CA PHE A 83 -8.83 9.13 14.88
C PHE A 83 -8.81 10.11 13.69
N SER A 84 -7.63 10.44 13.14
CA SER A 84 -7.49 11.37 12.00
C SER A 84 -8.35 10.98 10.79
N ARG A 85 -8.45 9.69 10.50
CA ARG A 85 -9.26 9.14 9.41
C ARG A 85 -10.77 9.41 9.60
N VAL A 86 -11.26 9.23 10.83
CA VAL A 86 -12.65 9.53 11.20
C VAL A 86 -12.90 11.03 11.13
N TYR A 87 -11.98 11.84 11.66
CA TYR A 87 -12.03 13.31 11.60
C TYR A 87 -12.17 13.83 10.17
N ASN A 88 -11.31 13.38 9.25
CA ASN A 88 -11.33 13.80 7.84
C ASN A 88 -12.65 13.40 7.16
N SER A 89 -13.13 12.18 7.45
CA SER A 89 -14.40 11.70 6.92
C SER A 89 -15.60 12.54 7.40
N MET A 90 -15.61 12.94 8.68
CA MET A 90 -16.64 13.82 9.23
C MET A 90 -16.59 15.22 8.62
N LYS A 91 -15.39 15.82 8.45
CA LYS A 91 -15.24 17.12 7.79
C LYS A 91 -15.88 17.14 6.40
N ARG A 92 -15.65 16.10 5.60
CA ARG A 92 -16.30 15.96 4.28
C ARG A 92 -17.81 15.85 4.39
N ALA A 93 -18.30 15.01 5.30
CA ALA A 93 -19.73 14.84 5.49
C ALA A 93 -20.42 16.13 5.96
N HIS A 94 -19.75 16.94 6.79
CA HIS A 94 -20.22 18.27 7.19
C HIS A 94 -20.33 19.20 6.00
N ALA A 95 -19.26 19.36 5.22
CA ALA A 95 -19.28 20.21 4.03
C ALA A 95 -20.38 19.80 3.04
N LEU A 96 -20.56 18.49 2.80
CA LEU A 96 -21.61 17.98 1.92
C LEU A 96 -23.03 18.20 2.46
N LEU A 97 -23.24 18.01 3.76
CA LEU A 97 -24.55 18.18 4.38
C LEU A 97 -24.93 19.66 4.52
N GLU A 98 -23.98 20.54 4.80
CA GLU A 98 -24.18 21.99 4.83
C GLU A 98 -24.59 22.54 3.45
N LEU A 99 -24.00 22.02 2.36
CA LEU A 99 -24.41 22.37 0.99
C LEU A 99 -25.86 21.98 0.69
N GLU A 100 -26.36 20.92 1.33
CA GLU A 100 -27.76 20.49 1.25
C GLU A 100 -28.67 21.20 2.29
N GLY A 101 -28.15 22.20 3.01
CA GLY A 101 -28.90 22.99 3.99
C GLY A 101 -29.07 22.32 5.37
N VAL A 102 -28.32 21.25 5.66
CA VAL A 102 -28.35 20.57 6.96
C VAL A 102 -27.32 21.19 7.90
N GLU A 103 -27.79 21.76 9.01
CA GLU A 103 -26.93 22.36 10.04
C GLU A 103 -26.41 21.29 11.03
N LEU A 104 -25.10 21.28 11.24
CA LEU A 104 -24.38 20.37 12.14
C LEU A 104 -23.54 21.18 13.14
N GLU A 105 -23.30 20.61 14.33
CA GLU A 105 -22.41 21.24 15.32
C GLU A 105 -20.97 21.30 14.80
N ALA A 106 -20.10 22.19 15.29
CA ALA A 106 -18.71 22.19 14.88
C ALA A 106 -17.96 20.91 15.31
N ILE A 107 -17.12 20.37 14.43
CA ILE A 107 -16.26 19.22 14.75
C ILE A 107 -15.14 19.69 15.68
N PRO A 108 -14.96 19.09 16.87
CA PRO A 108 -13.83 19.43 17.74
C PRO A 108 -12.50 19.17 17.03
N SER A 109 -11.61 20.16 17.05
CA SER A 109 -10.31 20.05 16.38
C SER A 109 -9.45 19.02 17.08
N ILE A 110 -8.86 18.10 16.30
CA ILE A 110 -7.60 17.48 16.71
C ILE A 110 -6.52 18.54 16.59
N GLU A 111 -5.61 18.65 17.57
CA GLU A 111 -4.45 19.51 17.38
C GLU A 111 -3.75 19.04 16.10
N LYS A 112 -3.42 19.98 15.21
CA LYS A 112 -2.71 19.68 13.96
C LYS A 112 -1.42 18.96 14.34
N LEU A 113 -1.43 17.63 14.27
CA LEU A 113 -0.24 16.81 14.36
C LEU A 113 0.56 17.10 13.09
N ALA A 114 1.45 18.10 13.20
CA ALA A 114 2.60 18.21 12.34
C ALA A 114 3.32 16.86 12.39
N GLY A 115 3.11 16.05 11.35
CA GLY A 115 3.79 14.79 11.17
C GLY A 115 5.20 15.05 10.68
N ALA A 116 6.15 14.39 11.36
CA ALA A 116 7.50 14.04 10.94
C ALA A 116 8.45 15.21 10.57
N GLY A 117 9.60 15.23 11.26
CA GLY A 117 10.72 16.12 10.93
C GLY A 117 11.24 15.85 9.51
N GLY A 118 11.03 16.84 8.66
CA GLY A 118 11.90 17.28 7.58
C GLY A 118 11.92 18.80 7.68
N ASP A 119 13.07 19.43 7.41
CA ASP A 119 13.22 20.88 7.46
C ASP A 119 12.03 21.58 6.80
N THR A 120 11.48 22.59 7.46
CA THR A 120 10.45 23.46 6.89
C THR A 120 10.93 23.92 5.50
N PRO A 121 10.24 23.55 4.41
CA PRO A 121 10.66 23.99 3.09
C PRO A 121 10.56 25.50 2.99
N GLU A 122 11.43 26.11 2.19
CA GLU A 122 11.38 27.54 1.92
C GLU A 122 9.96 27.98 1.51
N PRO A 123 9.52 29.20 1.89
CA PRO A 123 8.19 29.68 1.55
C PRO A 123 7.99 29.65 0.02
N ILE A 124 7.01 28.88 -0.45
CA ILE A 124 6.55 28.98 -1.85
C ILE A 124 6.14 30.43 -2.04
N GLY A 125 6.87 31.18 -2.87
CA GLY A 125 6.72 32.62 -3.04
C GLY A 125 5.27 33.07 -3.24
N ASN A 126 4.99 34.33 -2.92
CA ASN A 126 3.64 34.91 -2.84
C ASN A 126 2.86 34.96 -4.19
N ALA A 127 3.45 34.47 -5.28
CA ALA A 127 2.80 34.36 -6.60
C ALA A 127 1.90 33.12 -6.67
N GLY A 128 0.80 33.19 -7.44
CA GLY A 128 -0.13 32.06 -7.62
C GLY A 128 0.53 30.83 -8.25
N VAL A 129 0.00 29.64 -7.98
CA VAL A 129 0.51 28.37 -8.49
C VAL A 129 -0.06 28.07 -9.87
N SER A 130 0.84 27.83 -10.83
CA SER A 130 0.49 27.45 -12.20
C SER A 130 0.09 25.97 -12.28
N PHE A 131 -1.06 25.67 -12.89
CA PHE A 131 -1.46 24.27 -13.09
C PHE A 131 -0.52 23.59 -14.08
N VAL A 132 -0.35 24.17 -15.27
CA VAL A 132 0.48 23.59 -16.34
C VAL A 132 1.95 23.45 -15.93
N ASN A 133 2.54 24.47 -15.28
CA ASN A 133 3.98 24.47 -15.04
C ASN A 133 4.39 23.84 -13.71
N GLN A 134 3.50 23.78 -12.72
CA GLN A 134 3.87 23.30 -11.37
C GLN A 134 3.05 22.10 -10.91
N VAL A 135 1.77 21.97 -11.31
CA VAL A 135 0.92 20.86 -10.89
C VAL A 135 0.99 19.67 -11.84
N VAL A 136 0.91 19.92 -13.15
CA VAL A 136 1.00 18.85 -14.18
C VAL A 136 2.28 18.01 -14.02
N PRO A 137 3.50 18.57 -13.83
CA PRO A 137 4.69 17.76 -13.57
C PRO A 137 4.54 16.76 -12.42
N ILE A 138 3.92 17.18 -11.31
CA ILE A 138 3.72 16.33 -10.14
C ILE A 138 2.70 15.22 -10.48
N LEU A 139 1.57 15.59 -11.10
CA LEU A 139 0.53 14.62 -11.44
C LEU A 139 1.03 13.59 -12.48
N THR A 140 1.72 14.03 -13.53
CA THR A 140 2.25 13.11 -14.55
C THR A 140 3.33 12.21 -13.97
N ALA A 141 4.28 12.75 -13.20
CA ALA A 141 5.38 11.99 -12.61
C ALA A 141 4.95 11.02 -11.50
N LYS A 142 3.94 11.37 -10.70
CA LYS A 142 3.58 10.59 -9.50
C LYS A 142 2.35 9.71 -9.70
N CYS A 143 1.44 10.12 -10.59
CA CYS A 143 0.12 9.50 -10.69
C CYS A 143 -0.21 9.05 -12.14
N GLY A 144 0.52 9.56 -13.14
CA GLY A 144 0.15 9.43 -14.54
C GLY A 144 0.19 8.01 -15.11
N ASN A 145 1.07 7.14 -14.63
CA ASN A 145 1.13 5.76 -15.12
C ASN A 145 -0.18 4.97 -14.87
N CYS A 146 -0.88 5.31 -13.78
CA CYS A 146 -2.13 4.64 -13.41
C CYS A 146 -3.37 5.45 -13.78
N HIS A 147 -3.35 6.77 -13.55
CA HIS A 147 -4.54 7.62 -13.67
C HIS A 147 -4.60 8.45 -14.95
N ILE A 148 -3.54 8.50 -15.78
CA ILE A 148 -3.60 9.06 -17.15
C ILE A 148 -3.72 7.92 -18.17
N ARG A 149 -2.83 6.92 -18.10
CA ARG A 149 -2.78 5.85 -19.11
C ARG A 149 -3.89 4.80 -18.99
N ASN A 150 -4.30 4.47 -17.76
CA ASN A 150 -5.08 3.27 -17.47
C ASN A 150 -6.35 3.53 -16.65
N ALA A 151 -6.66 4.79 -16.31
CA ALA A 151 -7.79 5.20 -15.48
C ALA A 151 -8.06 4.27 -14.26
N ARG A 152 -6.99 3.84 -13.57
CA ARG A 152 -7.11 2.81 -12.53
C ARG A 152 -7.95 3.31 -11.36
N GLY A 153 -8.70 2.38 -10.75
CA GLY A 153 -9.57 2.71 -9.63
C GLY A 153 -10.79 3.54 -10.04
N MET A 154 -11.25 3.39 -11.29
CA MET A 154 -12.37 4.14 -11.89
C MET A 154 -12.14 5.65 -11.95
N PHE A 155 -10.91 6.10 -11.70
CA PHE A 155 -10.52 7.50 -11.70
C PHE A 155 -9.51 7.77 -12.82
N SER A 156 -9.84 8.76 -13.65
CA SER A 156 -8.96 9.31 -14.67
C SER A 156 -8.63 10.75 -14.35
N MET A 157 -7.43 11.16 -14.71
CA MET A 157 -6.95 12.53 -14.76
C MET A 157 -6.21 12.75 -16.09
N SER A 158 -6.71 12.15 -17.17
CA SER A 158 -6.13 12.22 -18.52
C SER A 158 -5.94 13.65 -19.03
N ASP A 159 -6.79 14.56 -18.55
CA ASP A 159 -6.90 15.97 -18.88
C ASP A 159 -7.49 16.72 -17.67
N TYR A 160 -7.47 18.06 -17.71
CA TYR A 160 -7.92 18.89 -16.59
C TYR A 160 -9.42 18.73 -16.32
N GLU A 161 -10.25 18.70 -17.37
CA GLU A 161 -11.70 18.54 -17.22
C GLU A 161 -12.07 17.24 -16.52
N THR A 162 -11.43 16.13 -16.92
CA THR A 162 -11.63 14.81 -16.32
C THR A 162 -11.15 14.76 -14.87
N LEU A 163 -9.99 15.36 -14.56
CA LEU A 163 -9.48 15.49 -13.19
C LEU A 163 -10.48 16.22 -12.28
N MET A 164 -11.01 17.35 -12.74
CA MET A 164 -11.93 18.18 -11.96
C MET A 164 -13.33 17.58 -11.84
N LYS A 165 -13.77 16.84 -12.86
CA LYS A 165 -15.04 16.09 -12.82
C LYS A 165 -15.00 14.95 -11.79
N GLY A 166 -13.85 14.26 -11.69
CA GLY A 166 -13.70 13.09 -10.83
C GLY A 166 -14.44 11.85 -11.35
N PRO A 167 -14.33 10.72 -10.63
CA PRO A 167 -15.05 9.49 -10.96
C PRO A 167 -16.55 9.59 -10.63
N ALA A 168 -17.33 8.57 -10.98
CA ALA A 168 -18.78 8.54 -10.69
C ALA A 168 -19.09 8.63 -9.19
N GLU A 169 -18.15 8.23 -8.33
CA GLU A 169 -18.29 8.22 -6.89
C GLU A 169 -18.13 9.59 -6.21
N GLY A 170 -17.67 10.63 -6.93
CA GLY A 170 -17.57 12.00 -6.42
C GLY A 170 -16.39 12.79 -6.99
N VAL A 171 -16.22 14.03 -6.51
CA VAL A 171 -15.13 14.93 -6.93
C VAL A 171 -13.84 14.60 -6.19
N VAL A 172 -12.69 14.70 -6.86
CA VAL A 172 -11.36 14.40 -6.28
C VAL A 172 -10.62 15.65 -5.82
N VAL A 173 -10.84 16.77 -6.51
CA VAL A 173 -10.28 18.09 -6.21
C VAL A 173 -11.41 19.03 -5.84
N PHE A 174 -11.43 19.51 -4.61
CA PHE A 174 -12.42 20.46 -4.10
C PHE A 174 -11.78 21.86 -4.13
N PRO A 175 -12.13 22.72 -5.11
CA PRO A 175 -11.54 24.04 -5.20
C PRO A 175 -11.70 24.82 -3.91
N LYS A 176 -10.64 25.51 -3.48
CA LYS A 176 -10.52 26.26 -2.21
C LYS A 176 -10.47 25.41 -0.94
N ASP A 177 -10.56 24.08 -1.05
CA ASP A 177 -10.46 23.17 0.09
C ASP A 177 -9.39 22.09 -0.15
N ALA A 178 -8.14 22.49 0.06
CA ALA A 178 -7.00 21.58 -0.08
C ALA A 178 -7.05 20.42 0.93
N ASP A 179 -7.41 20.70 2.19
CA ASP A 179 -7.42 19.67 3.24
C ASP A 179 -8.63 18.73 3.12
N GLY A 180 -9.75 19.18 2.55
CA GLY A 180 -10.90 18.32 2.23
C GLY A 180 -10.78 17.60 0.89
N SER A 181 -9.79 17.95 0.07
CA SER A 181 -9.58 17.33 -1.24
C SER A 181 -9.09 15.89 -1.15
N ARG A 182 -9.81 14.97 -1.82
CA ARG A 182 -9.51 13.54 -1.79
C ARG A 182 -8.09 13.24 -2.28
N ILE A 183 -7.60 13.96 -3.29
CA ILE A 183 -6.22 13.78 -3.79
C ILE A 183 -5.17 14.08 -2.71
N VAL A 184 -5.38 15.11 -1.89
CA VAL A 184 -4.47 15.49 -0.79
C VAL A 184 -4.57 14.48 0.35
N GLU A 185 -5.79 14.07 0.71
CA GLU A 185 -6.04 13.05 1.75
C GLU A 185 -5.26 11.76 1.46
N VAL A 186 -5.44 11.17 0.27
CA VAL A 186 -4.81 9.89 -0.05
C VAL A 186 -3.29 9.98 -0.15
N ILE A 187 -2.74 11.16 -0.44
CA ILE A 187 -1.30 11.42 -0.42
C ILE A 187 -0.80 11.50 1.02
N VAL A 188 -1.46 12.27 1.88
CA VAL A 188 -1.10 12.46 3.28
C VAL A 188 -1.23 11.15 4.08
N GLU A 189 -2.26 10.36 3.80
CA GLU A 189 -2.47 9.05 4.43
C GLU A 189 -1.47 7.99 3.92
N GLY A 190 -0.71 8.27 2.85
CA GLY A 190 0.24 7.35 2.23
C GLY A 190 -0.42 6.25 1.39
N ASP A 191 -1.72 6.33 1.14
CA ASP A 191 -2.49 5.39 0.31
C ASP A 191 -2.12 5.49 -1.18
N MET A 192 -1.69 6.69 -1.60
CA MET A 192 -1.25 7.03 -2.95
C MET A 192 -0.03 7.97 -2.89
N PRO A 193 0.80 8.00 -3.93
CA PRO A 193 0.80 7.11 -5.09
C PRO A 193 1.35 5.71 -4.76
N ARG A 194 0.74 4.67 -5.36
CA ARG A 194 1.16 3.28 -5.15
C ARG A 194 2.40 2.91 -5.97
N GLY A 195 3.06 1.82 -5.58
CA GLY A 195 4.25 1.29 -6.25
C GLY A 195 5.57 1.85 -5.73
N GLY A 196 5.57 2.58 -4.61
CA GLY A 196 6.79 3.16 -4.03
C GLY A 196 7.05 4.61 -4.44
N LEU A 197 6.13 5.23 -5.20
CA LEU A 197 6.18 6.66 -5.47
C LEU A 197 5.84 7.39 -4.18
N LYS A 198 6.52 8.51 -3.97
CA LYS A 198 6.17 9.46 -2.92
C LYS A 198 6.08 10.85 -3.52
N VAL A 199 5.08 11.58 -3.07
CA VAL A 199 4.99 13.02 -3.28
C VAL A 199 5.81 13.63 -2.16
N ALA A 200 6.84 14.40 -2.51
CA ALA A 200 7.66 15.12 -1.55
C ALA A 200 6.83 16.21 -0.87
N ASP A 201 7.25 16.66 0.32
CA ASP A 201 6.49 17.66 1.09
C ASP A 201 6.36 18.98 0.32
N GLU A 202 7.36 19.34 -0.48
CA GLU A 202 7.35 20.51 -1.37
C GLU A 202 6.32 20.36 -2.50
N GLU A 203 6.29 19.18 -3.14
CA GLU A 203 5.34 18.86 -4.20
C GLU A 203 3.90 18.87 -3.64
N LEU A 204 3.71 18.32 -2.44
CA LEU A 204 2.42 18.34 -1.75
C LEU A 204 2.00 19.77 -1.40
N ALA A 205 2.93 20.61 -0.96
CA ALA A 205 2.65 22.01 -0.67
C ALA A 205 2.20 22.79 -1.93
N ILE A 206 2.82 22.52 -3.09
CA ILE A 206 2.39 23.07 -4.39
C ILE A 206 0.95 22.65 -4.71
N LEU A 207 0.64 21.34 -4.61
CA LEU A 207 -0.70 20.82 -4.86
C LEU A 207 -1.73 21.49 -3.92
N LYS A 208 -1.45 21.55 -2.62
CA LYS A 208 -2.34 22.17 -1.63
C LYS A 208 -2.57 23.66 -1.91
N LYS A 209 -1.52 24.38 -2.30
CA LYS A 209 -1.61 25.82 -2.59
C LYS A 209 -2.45 26.06 -3.85
N TRP A 210 -2.22 25.33 -4.94
CA TRP A 210 -3.04 25.40 -6.15
C TRP A 210 -4.52 25.12 -5.87
N ILE A 211 -4.84 24.08 -5.09
CA ILE A 211 -6.23 23.78 -4.74
C ILE A 211 -6.84 24.91 -3.91
N SER A 212 -6.12 25.40 -2.90
CA SER A 212 -6.54 26.53 -2.06
C SER A 212 -6.82 27.81 -2.86
N GLU A 213 -6.07 28.04 -3.95
CA GLU A 213 -6.27 29.17 -4.87
C GLU A 213 -7.46 28.99 -5.84
N GLY A 214 -8.18 27.86 -5.72
CA GLY A 214 -9.35 27.55 -6.51
C GLY A 214 -9.11 26.58 -7.66
N ALA A 215 -8.00 25.83 -7.63
CA ALA A 215 -7.67 24.78 -8.60
C ALA A 215 -7.77 25.24 -10.06
N LYS A 216 -7.33 26.47 -10.36
CA LYS A 216 -7.52 27.11 -11.66
C LYS A 216 -6.71 26.42 -12.76
N PHE A 217 -7.28 26.36 -13.96
CA PHE A 217 -6.56 25.98 -15.18
C PHE A 217 -5.94 27.22 -15.82
N ASP A 218 -4.68 27.13 -16.23
CA ASP A 218 -3.92 28.21 -16.88
C ASP A 218 -3.32 27.79 -18.24
N GLY A 219 -3.76 26.66 -18.80
CA GLY A 219 -3.38 26.22 -20.15
C GLY A 219 -4.35 26.70 -21.24
N GLU A 220 -4.02 26.40 -22.49
CA GLU A 220 -4.83 26.81 -23.66
C GLU A 220 -6.10 25.96 -23.83
N ASP A 221 -6.01 24.64 -23.62
CA ASP A 221 -7.13 23.71 -23.77
C ASP A 221 -7.27 22.78 -22.55
N PRO A 222 -8.35 22.88 -21.76
CA PRO A 222 -8.57 22.01 -20.59
C PRO A 222 -8.82 20.53 -20.92
N LYS A 223 -9.05 20.21 -22.21
CA LYS A 223 -9.17 18.84 -22.72
C LYS A 223 -7.88 18.28 -23.30
N ALA A 224 -6.83 19.10 -23.42
CA ALA A 224 -5.52 18.61 -23.81
C ALA A 224 -5.01 17.60 -22.79
N SER A 225 -4.40 16.51 -23.27
CA SER A 225 -3.92 15.47 -22.38
C SER A 225 -2.81 16.02 -21.47
N LEU A 226 -2.85 15.70 -20.18
CA LEU A 226 -1.84 16.15 -19.22
C LEU A 226 -0.42 15.70 -19.62
N SER A 227 -0.28 14.57 -20.32
CA SER A 227 1.01 14.12 -20.86
C SER A 227 1.56 15.02 -21.97
N SER A 228 0.67 15.67 -22.73
CA SER A 228 1.06 16.59 -23.81
C SER A 228 1.38 18.00 -23.29
N LEU A 229 0.79 18.38 -22.16
CA LEU A 229 1.06 19.67 -21.49
C LEU A 229 2.41 19.70 -20.76
N ASN A 230 3.07 18.53 -20.62
CA ASN A 230 4.41 18.42 -20.07
C ASN A 230 5.19 17.29 -20.74
N PRO A 231 5.72 17.53 -21.96
CA PRO A 231 6.38 16.50 -22.76
C PRO A 231 7.74 16.06 -22.19
N ASP A 232 8.36 16.90 -21.37
CA ASP A 232 9.70 16.65 -20.80
C ASP A 232 9.66 15.82 -19.51
N VAL A 233 8.50 15.64 -18.89
CA VAL A 233 8.35 14.79 -17.70
C VAL A 233 8.05 13.35 -18.08
N THR A 234 8.92 12.43 -17.65
CA THR A 234 8.66 11.00 -17.70
C THR A 234 7.45 10.66 -16.82
N ILE A 235 6.37 10.18 -17.46
CA ILE A 235 5.14 9.80 -16.77
C ILE A 235 5.42 8.60 -15.85
N GLY A 236 5.47 8.84 -14.54
CA GLY A 236 5.46 7.75 -13.56
C GLY A 236 6.77 6.99 -13.44
N ASP A 237 7.92 7.66 -13.36
CA ASP A 237 9.19 6.98 -13.03
C ASP A 237 9.21 6.57 -11.54
N LEU A 238 8.46 5.52 -11.23
CA LEU A 238 9.13 4.40 -10.59
C LEU A 238 10.03 3.79 -11.65
N PRO A 239 11.14 3.15 -11.28
CA PRO A 239 11.56 2.04 -12.10
C PRO A 239 10.30 1.19 -12.30
N MET A 240 9.78 1.11 -13.53
CA MET A 240 9.16 -0.13 -13.92
C MET A 240 10.23 -1.12 -13.49
N VAL A 241 9.95 -1.94 -12.48
CA VAL A 241 10.79 -3.11 -12.28
C VAL A 241 10.48 -3.92 -13.52
N GLU A 242 11.18 -3.59 -14.60
CA GLU A 242 11.21 -4.38 -15.80
C GLU A 242 11.56 -5.76 -15.31
N LEU A 243 10.78 -6.72 -15.80
CA LEU A 243 11.01 -8.12 -15.51
C LEU A 243 12.44 -8.41 -15.97
N THR A 244 13.39 -8.43 -15.05
CA THR A 244 14.77 -8.80 -15.36
C THR A 244 14.72 -10.25 -15.79
N LYS A 245 14.87 -10.52 -17.08
CA LYS A 245 14.90 -11.89 -17.57
C LYS A 245 16.18 -12.55 -17.08
N ALA A 246 16.08 -13.82 -16.71
CA ALA A 246 17.25 -14.59 -16.33
C ALA A 246 18.25 -14.67 -17.50
N THR A 247 19.54 -14.45 -17.23
CA THR A 247 20.60 -14.53 -18.23
C THR A 247 21.14 -15.96 -18.39
N GLY A 248 20.86 -16.82 -17.40
CA GLY A 248 21.38 -18.19 -17.31
C GLY A 248 22.63 -18.30 -16.45
N ASP A 249 23.15 -17.18 -15.93
CA ASP A 249 24.29 -17.14 -15.01
C ASP A 249 23.85 -17.22 -13.53
N GLU A 250 22.55 -17.07 -13.26
CA GLU A 250 21.98 -17.10 -11.93
C GLU A 250 22.03 -18.49 -11.31
N THR A 251 22.38 -18.56 -10.03
CA THR A 251 22.43 -19.83 -9.29
C THR A 251 21.05 -20.27 -8.82
N VAL A 252 20.12 -19.33 -8.65
CA VAL A 252 18.74 -19.59 -8.21
C VAL A 252 17.74 -19.31 -9.33
N ARG A 253 16.96 -20.34 -9.69
CA ARG A 253 15.90 -20.21 -10.70
C ARG A 253 14.59 -19.84 -10.03
N PHE A 254 13.99 -18.71 -10.43
CA PHE A 254 12.72 -18.28 -9.85
C PHE A 254 11.62 -19.34 -9.99
N SER A 255 11.43 -19.88 -11.19
CA SER A 255 10.35 -20.82 -11.49
C SER A 255 10.44 -22.15 -10.73
N ARG A 256 11.67 -22.63 -10.50
CA ARG A 256 11.97 -23.90 -9.84
C ARG A 256 12.15 -23.78 -8.33
N ASP A 257 12.85 -22.75 -7.86
CA ASP A 257 13.32 -22.67 -6.47
C ASP A 257 12.48 -21.71 -5.62
N ILE A 258 12.04 -20.58 -6.19
CA ILE A 258 11.36 -19.50 -5.43
C ILE A 258 9.84 -19.61 -5.51
N ALA A 259 9.30 -19.81 -6.71
CA ALA A 259 7.87 -19.86 -6.95
C ALA A 259 7.16 -20.93 -6.09
N PRO A 260 7.71 -22.15 -5.86
CA PRO A 260 7.09 -23.13 -4.96
C PRO A 260 6.97 -22.62 -3.51
N ILE A 261 8.01 -21.94 -3.01
CA ILE A 261 8.02 -21.37 -1.65
C ILE A 261 6.88 -20.35 -1.52
N PHE A 262 6.71 -19.47 -2.51
CA PHE A 262 5.64 -18.47 -2.50
C PHE A 262 4.25 -19.08 -2.64
N VAL A 263 4.09 -20.10 -3.48
CA VAL A 263 2.82 -20.82 -3.63
C VAL A 263 2.39 -21.45 -2.31
N GLU A 264 3.30 -22.11 -1.60
CA GLU A 264 3.01 -22.78 -0.34
C GLU A 264 2.76 -21.81 0.82
N ASN A 265 3.54 -20.73 0.89
CA ASN A 265 3.62 -19.90 2.09
C ASN A 265 2.92 -18.55 1.97
N CYS A 266 2.72 -18.03 0.77
CA CYS A 266 2.31 -16.63 0.56
C CYS A 266 1.00 -16.49 -0.21
N VAL A 267 0.81 -17.26 -1.29
CA VAL A 267 -0.33 -17.10 -2.22
C VAL A 267 -1.68 -17.21 -1.53
N GLY A 268 -1.82 -18.08 -0.52
CA GLY A 268 -3.09 -18.25 0.20
C GLY A 268 -3.67 -16.96 0.82
N CYS A 269 -2.83 -16.01 1.21
CA CYS A 269 -3.25 -14.73 1.79
C CYS A 269 -2.98 -13.53 0.87
N HIS A 270 -1.95 -13.61 0.03
CA HIS A 270 -1.45 -12.52 -0.82
C HIS A 270 -1.61 -12.83 -2.30
N GLY A 271 -2.67 -13.50 -2.73
CA GLY A 271 -2.86 -13.83 -4.16
C GLY A 271 -4.09 -14.67 -4.48
N ALA A 272 -4.62 -15.38 -3.48
CA ALA A 272 -5.88 -16.10 -3.57
C ALA A 272 -7.04 -15.22 -3.09
N GLY A 273 -7.93 -14.80 -4.01
CA GLY A 273 -9.23 -14.20 -3.70
C GLY A 273 -9.39 -12.72 -4.05
N GLN A 274 -10.61 -12.20 -3.85
CA GLN A 274 -11.00 -10.83 -4.25
C GLN A 274 -10.32 -9.71 -3.44
N ARG A 275 -9.70 -10.03 -2.29
CA ARG A 275 -9.08 -9.05 -1.38
C ARG A 275 -7.80 -9.62 -0.74
N PRO A 276 -6.68 -9.66 -1.47
CA PRO A 276 -5.41 -10.10 -0.91
C PRO A 276 -4.95 -9.16 0.23
N SER A 277 -4.33 -9.75 1.25
CA SER A 277 -3.80 -9.02 2.41
C SER A 277 -2.78 -7.96 1.98
N GLY A 278 -2.89 -6.75 2.54
CA GLY A 278 -2.03 -5.61 2.17
C GLY A 278 -2.12 -5.22 0.69
N ARG A 279 -3.18 -5.65 -0.01
CA ARG A 279 -3.36 -5.51 -1.47
C ARG A 279 -2.17 -5.97 -2.31
N LEU A 280 -1.37 -6.88 -1.76
CA LEU A 280 -0.22 -7.46 -2.44
C LEU A 280 -0.67 -8.73 -3.15
N ASP A 281 -0.45 -8.80 -4.46
CA ASP A 281 -0.63 -10.02 -5.25
C ASP A 281 0.74 -10.61 -5.59
N ILE A 282 1.14 -11.64 -4.86
CA ILE A 282 2.36 -12.41 -5.07
C ILE A 282 2.16 -13.57 -6.06
N ASN A 283 0.91 -13.87 -6.44
CA ASN A 283 0.60 -15.00 -7.32
C ASN A 283 0.93 -14.72 -8.78
N ARG A 284 1.29 -13.49 -9.13
CA ARG A 284 1.83 -13.12 -10.45
C ARG A 284 3.09 -12.31 -10.21
N PHE A 285 4.18 -12.68 -10.87
CA PHE A 285 5.48 -12.03 -10.67
C PHE A 285 5.43 -10.52 -10.95
N SER A 286 4.77 -10.12 -12.04
CA SER A 286 4.56 -8.71 -12.39
C SER A 286 3.73 -7.95 -11.34
N ALA A 287 2.82 -8.63 -10.65
CA ALA A 287 2.01 -8.06 -9.57
C ALA A 287 2.80 -7.95 -8.27
N MET A 288 3.64 -8.95 -7.98
CA MET A 288 4.55 -8.96 -6.84
C MET A 288 5.50 -7.77 -6.90
N LEU A 289 6.17 -7.56 -8.04
CA LEU A 289 7.12 -6.46 -8.20
C LEU A 289 6.45 -5.08 -8.10
N ARG A 290 5.21 -4.95 -8.57
CA ARG A 290 4.42 -3.72 -8.38
C ARG A 290 4.16 -3.41 -6.89
N GLY A 291 4.05 -4.44 -6.08
CA GLY A 291 3.83 -4.33 -4.64
C GLY A 291 2.40 -4.02 -4.23
N GLY A 292 2.22 -3.82 -2.93
CA GLY A 292 0.93 -3.60 -2.28
C GLY A 292 0.84 -2.25 -1.57
N GLU A 293 0.03 -2.18 -0.50
CA GLU A 293 -0.14 -1.00 0.36
C GLU A 293 1.18 -0.53 0.99
N SER A 294 2.15 -1.43 1.18
CA SER A 294 3.47 -1.10 1.74
C SER A 294 4.55 -0.87 0.68
N GLY A 295 4.18 -0.74 -0.60
CA GLY A 295 5.11 -0.61 -1.72
C GLY A 295 5.68 -1.95 -2.23
N PRO A 296 6.72 -1.91 -3.08
CA PRO A 296 7.36 -3.10 -3.64
C PRO A 296 7.96 -3.99 -2.55
N PRO A 297 7.60 -5.28 -2.48
CA PRO A 297 8.18 -6.22 -1.53
C PRO A 297 9.64 -6.55 -1.88
N VAL A 298 10.01 -6.47 -3.15
CA VAL A 298 11.31 -6.89 -3.68
C VAL A 298 12.00 -5.70 -4.33
N LEU A 299 13.26 -5.47 -3.93
CA LEU A 299 14.18 -4.54 -4.56
C LEU A 299 15.30 -5.36 -5.22
N PRO A 300 15.30 -5.52 -6.56
CA PRO A 300 16.35 -6.24 -7.28
C PRO A 300 17.76 -5.81 -6.88
N GLY A 301 18.62 -6.77 -6.60
CA GLY A 301 20.03 -6.56 -6.18
C GLY A 301 20.20 -6.09 -4.73
N LYS A 302 19.11 -5.91 -3.97
CA LYS A 302 19.13 -5.32 -2.62
C LYS A 302 18.30 -6.16 -1.63
N ALA A 303 18.77 -7.35 -1.32
CA ALA A 303 18.03 -8.29 -0.47
C ALA A 303 17.76 -7.75 0.94
N GLU A 304 18.76 -7.14 1.58
CA GLU A 304 18.67 -6.63 2.95
C GLU A 304 17.75 -5.41 3.06
N GLU A 305 17.65 -4.62 1.99
CA GLU A 305 16.76 -3.47 1.93
C GLU A 305 15.31 -3.87 1.60
N SER A 306 15.12 -5.03 0.96
CA SER A 306 13.82 -5.52 0.48
C SER A 306 12.83 -5.77 1.62
N LEU A 307 11.62 -5.25 1.45
CA LEU A 307 10.55 -5.39 2.45
C LEU A 307 10.15 -6.86 2.68
N LEU A 308 10.25 -7.71 1.64
CA LEU A 308 9.99 -9.15 1.74
C LEU A 308 10.88 -9.80 2.80
N ILE A 309 12.20 -9.61 2.71
CA ILE A 309 13.16 -10.14 3.67
C ILE A 309 12.87 -9.60 5.07
N LYS A 310 12.66 -8.28 5.19
CA LYS A 310 12.32 -7.65 6.46
C LYS A 310 11.04 -8.21 7.09
N LYS A 311 10.01 -8.53 6.29
CA LYS A 311 8.76 -9.15 6.78
C LYS A 311 8.97 -10.61 7.19
N LEU A 312 9.78 -11.36 6.46
CA LEU A 312 10.13 -12.75 6.80
C LEU A 312 10.94 -12.82 8.11
N LEU A 313 11.84 -11.87 8.33
CA LEU A 313 12.64 -11.74 9.57
C LEU A 313 11.88 -11.05 10.72
N GLY A 314 10.73 -10.44 10.46
CA GLY A 314 9.96 -9.68 11.47
C GLY A 314 10.54 -8.30 11.83
N THR A 315 11.54 -7.82 11.08
CA THR A 315 12.17 -6.50 11.27
C THR A 315 11.50 -5.38 10.47
N GLY A 316 10.60 -5.71 9.53
CA GLY A 316 9.92 -4.78 8.63
C GLY A 316 8.66 -4.09 9.20
N GLY A 317 8.56 -4.01 10.53
CA GLY A 317 7.38 -3.49 11.24
C GLY A 317 6.13 -4.38 11.08
N GLY A 318 5.20 -4.30 12.03
CA GLY A 318 4.02 -5.17 12.06
C GLY A 318 4.37 -6.63 12.36
N GLN A 319 3.55 -7.58 11.89
CA GLN A 319 3.74 -9.00 12.16
C GLN A 319 4.70 -9.67 11.17
N ARG A 320 5.54 -10.59 11.68
CA ARG A 320 6.39 -11.47 10.88
C ARG A 320 5.53 -12.36 9.96
N MET A 321 6.00 -12.55 8.73
CA MET A 321 5.42 -13.45 7.74
C MET A 321 6.24 -14.76 7.61
N PRO A 322 5.62 -15.88 7.22
CA PRO A 322 4.18 -16.05 7.02
C PRO A 322 3.41 -16.00 8.36
N LEU A 323 2.25 -15.34 8.36
CA LEU A 323 1.46 -15.14 9.58
C LEU A 323 0.86 -16.46 10.06
N ARG A 324 0.95 -16.75 11.37
CA ARG A 324 0.40 -17.98 11.99
C ARG A 324 0.92 -19.29 11.37
N LYS A 325 2.09 -19.25 10.73
CA LYS A 325 2.86 -20.43 10.33
C LYS A 325 4.25 -20.35 10.94
N ASP A 326 4.99 -21.44 10.91
CA ASP A 326 6.40 -21.43 11.25
C ASP A 326 7.20 -20.49 10.33
N PRO A 327 8.37 -20.00 10.76
CA PRO A 327 9.33 -19.36 9.88
C PRO A 327 9.68 -20.25 8.69
N LEU A 328 10.05 -19.64 7.56
CA LEU A 328 10.68 -20.38 6.48
C LEU A 328 11.98 -21.01 7.00
N SER A 329 12.37 -22.13 6.41
CA SER A 329 13.65 -22.75 6.75
C SER A 329 14.82 -21.85 6.36
N ASP A 330 15.98 -22.06 6.97
CA ASP A 330 17.19 -21.31 6.64
C ASP A 330 17.56 -21.44 5.15
N GLU A 331 17.34 -22.62 4.57
CA GLU A 331 17.53 -22.88 3.14
C GLU A 331 16.58 -22.05 2.27
N GLN A 332 15.28 -22.02 2.61
CA GLN A 332 14.29 -21.21 1.88
C GLN A 332 14.61 -19.71 2.01
N MET A 333 15.04 -19.26 3.19
CA MET A 333 15.47 -17.89 3.41
C MET A 333 16.72 -17.55 2.58
N GLN A 334 17.68 -18.46 2.49
CA GLN A 334 18.89 -18.29 1.70
C GLN A 334 18.59 -18.24 0.20
N LEU A 335 17.70 -19.09 -0.30
CA LEU A 335 17.25 -19.06 -1.70
C LEU A 335 16.62 -17.71 -2.06
N ILE A 336 15.65 -17.23 -1.26
CA ILE A 336 14.99 -15.95 -1.51
C ILE A 336 16.00 -14.79 -1.45
N THR A 337 16.90 -14.81 -0.46
CA THR A 337 17.93 -13.77 -0.31
C THR A 337 18.86 -13.74 -1.53
N THR A 338 19.35 -14.91 -1.95
CA THR A 338 20.26 -15.06 -3.08
C THR A 338 19.58 -14.60 -4.38
N TRP A 339 18.36 -15.08 -4.64
CA TRP A 339 17.59 -14.67 -5.81
C TRP A 339 17.39 -13.16 -5.90
N ILE A 340 17.08 -12.49 -4.78
CA ILE A 340 16.95 -11.02 -4.78
C ILE A 340 18.31 -10.36 -5.05
N SER A 341 19.38 -10.84 -4.41
CA SER A 341 20.74 -10.32 -4.61
C SER A 341 21.24 -10.51 -6.05
N GLU A 342 20.82 -11.58 -6.73
CA GLU A 342 21.08 -11.84 -8.16
C GLU A 342 20.24 -10.96 -9.10
N GLY A 343 19.47 -10.01 -8.57
CA GLY A 343 18.66 -9.10 -9.38
C GLY A 343 17.21 -9.52 -9.54
N ALA A 344 16.74 -10.46 -8.71
CA ALA A 344 15.36 -10.94 -8.68
C ALA A 344 14.87 -11.33 -10.09
N THR A 345 15.65 -12.15 -10.81
CA THR A 345 15.37 -12.45 -12.22
C THR A 345 14.19 -13.41 -12.40
N PHE A 346 13.60 -13.37 -13.60
CA PHE A 346 12.42 -14.15 -13.96
C PHE A 346 12.71 -15.02 -15.20
N ASP A 347 12.62 -16.33 -15.02
CA ASP A 347 12.95 -17.34 -16.03
C ASP A 347 11.72 -17.99 -16.69
N ALA A 348 10.49 -17.60 -16.31
CA ALA A 348 9.27 -18.15 -16.92
C ALA A 348 8.76 -17.31 -18.11
N ARG A 349 7.77 -17.87 -18.81
CA ARG A 349 7.25 -17.35 -20.09
C ARG A 349 6.59 -15.99 -19.94
N ASP A 350 5.64 -15.86 -19.02
CA ASP A 350 4.84 -14.65 -18.81
C ASP A 350 4.79 -14.28 -17.32
N GLY A 351 5.22 -13.05 -16.98
CA GLY A 351 5.20 -12.53 -15.61
C GLY A 351 3.79 -12.32 -15.04
N ASN A 352 2.77 -12.34 -15.89
CA ASN A 352 1.37 -12.34 -15.47
C ASN A 352 0.82 -13.75 -15.25
N GLN A 353 1.55 -14.83 -15.56
CA GLN A 353 1.03 -16.17 -15.33
C GLN A 353 0.90 -16.48 -13.82
N PRO A 354 -0.15 -17.19 -13.37
CA PRO A 354 -0.24 -17.66 -11.98
C PRO A 354 0.97 -18.50 -11.58
N LEU A 355 1.54 -18.27 -10.38
CA LEU A 355 2.72 -18.99 -9.92
C LEU A 355 2.50 -20.50 -9.84
N THR A 356 1.27 -20.95 -9.57
CA THR A 356 0.94 -22.39 -9.60
C THR A 356 1.18 -23.02 -10.96
N GLU A 357 0.94 -22.30 -12.05
CA GLU A 357 1.22 -22.79 -13.40
C GLU A 357 2.71 -22.69 -13.73
N VAL A 358 3.38 -21.62 -13.30
CA VAL A 358 4.84 -21.46 -13.44
C VAL A 358 5.57 -22.65 -12.82
N VAL A 359 5.21 -23.01 -11.58
CA VAL A 359 5.78 -24.17 -10.87
C VAL A 359 5.50 -25.48 -11.60
N ALA A 360 4.27 -25.67 -12.10
CA ALA A 360 3.90 -26.88 -12.82
C ALA A 360 4.68 -27.04 -14.13
N ILE A 361 4.91 -25.95 -14.87
CA ILE A 361 5.69 -25.95 -16.11
C ILE A 361 7.15 -26.24 -15.80
N ALA A 362 7.76 -25.54 -14.83
CA ALA A 362 9.16 -25.76 -14.47
C ALA A 362 9.40 -27.21 -14.03
N LYS A 363 8.51 -27.77 -13.22
CA LYS A 363 8.58 -29.18 -12.83
C LYS A 363 8.47 -30.11 -14.05
N ALA A 364 7.59 -29.82 -15.00
CA ALA A 364 7.42 -30.63 -16.20
C ALA A 364 8.61 -30.55 -17.17
N GLU A 365 9.35 -29.44 -17.18
CA GLU A 365 10.54 -29.26 -18.02
C GLU A 365 11.76 -30.01 -17.43
N ASP A 366 11.87 -30.10 -16.10
CA ASP A 366 13.00 -30.75 -15.43
C ASP A 366 12.76 -32.25 -15.12
N ALA A 367 11.50 -32.71 -15.05
CA ALA A 367 11.17 -34.07 -14.63
C ALA A 367 11.17 -35.09 -15.78
N THR A 368 11.55 -36.33 -15.44
CA THR A 368 11.41 -37.49 -16.31
C THR A 368 9.94 -37.88 -16.53
N HIS A 369 9.69 -38.70 -17.55
CA HIS A 369 8.35 -39.22 -17.80
C HIS A 369 7.82 -40.01 -16.60
N GLU A 370 8.69 -40.79 -15.97
CA GLU A 370 8.40 -41.64 -14.82
C GLU A 370 8.01 -40.81 -13.59
N GLU A 371 8.74 -39.73 -13.31
CA GLU A 371 8.45 -38.81 -12.20
C GLU A 371 7.10 -38.09 -12.41
N LEU A 372 6.85 -37.60 -13.62
CA LEU A 372 5.57 -36.96 -13.95
C LEU A 372 4.40 -37.95 -13.89
N SER A 373 4.63 -39.20 -14.26
CA SER A 373 3.63 -40.26 -14.15
C SER A 373 3.30 -40.56 -12.67
N ALA A 374 4.33 -40.68 -11.82
CA ALA A 374 4.17 -40.89 -10.39
C ALA A 374 3.41 -39.73 -9.72
N ASP A 375 3.75 -38.49 -10.04
CA ASP A 375 3.04 -37.30 -9.53
C ASP A 375 1.56 -37.29 -9.92
N ARG A 376 1.26 -37.62 -11.18
CA ARG A 376 -0.12 -37.68 -11.67
C ARG A 376 -0.90 -38.78 -10.96
N SER A 377 -0.27 -39.91 -10.65
CA SER A 377 -0.87 -40.99 -9.86
C SER A 377 -1.23 -40.50 -8.45
N ILE A 378 -0.26 -39.90 -7.74
CA ILE A 378 -0.47 -39.34 -6.39
C ILE A 378 -1.57 -38.28 -6.38
N LEU A 379 -1.56 -37.36 -7.36
CA LEU A 379 -2.58 -36.33 -7.50
C LEU A 379 -3.97 -36.93 -7.75
N SER A 380 -4.04 -37.96 -8.59
CA SER A 380 -5.29 -38.67 -8.90
C SER A 380 -5.89 -39.33 -7.66
N GLU A 381 -5.06 -39.97 -6.84
CA GLU A 381 -5.51 -40.54 -5.56
C GLU A 381 -5.95 -39.47 -4.56
N LYS A 382 -5.22 -38.36 -4.46
CA LYS A 382 -5.59 -37.24 -3.60
C LYS A 382 -6.93 -36.64 -4.02
N ASN A 383 -7.12 -36.43 -5.31
CA ASN A 383 -8.38 -35.93 -5.87
C ASN A 383 -9.53 -36.93 -5.64
N TRP A 384 -9.28 -38.23 -5.80
CA TRP A 384 -10.26 -39.26 -5.47
C TRP A 384 -10.67 -39.21 -3.99
N LYS A 385 -9.71 -39.16 -3.06
CA LYS A 385 -9.99 -39.06 -1.62
C LYS A 385 -10.82 -37.83 -1.26
N LEU A 386 -10.60 -36.71 -1.95
CA LEU A 386 -11.36 -35.47 -1.77
C LEU A 386 -12.78 -35.57 -2.34
N ALA A 387 -12.94 -36.15 -3.53
CA ALA A 387 -14.23 -36.22 -4.24
C ALA A 387 -15.12 -37.38 -3.76
N MET A 388 -14.53 -38.53 -3.46
CA MET A 388 -15.18 -39.81 -3.19
C MET A 388 -14.73 -40.36 -1.83
N SER A 389 -14.83 -39.52 -0.80
CA SER A 389 -14.41 -39.87 0.57
C SER A 389 -15.12 -41.16 1.06
N GLY A 390 -14.34 -42.13 1.55
CA GLY A 390 -14.84 -43.40 2.06
C GLY A 390 -15.00 -44.52 1.02
N LEU A 391 -14.77 -44.25 -0.26
CA LEU A 391 -14.74 -45.27 -1.31
C LEU A 391 -13.30 -45.62 -1.70
N THR A 392 -12.99 -46.91 -1.73
CA THR A 392 -11.69 -47.41 -2.22
C THR A 392 -11.65 -47.31 -3.74
N HIS A 393 -10.63 -46.63 -4.28
CA HIS A 393 -10.38 -46.62 -5.72
C HIS A 393 -9.71 -47.92 -6.19
N GLN A 394 -9.94 -48.25 -7.45
CA GLN A 394 -9.21 -49.25 -8.21
C GLN A 394 -8.31 -48.54 -9.24
N GLN A 395 -7.27 -49.24 -9.70
CA GLN A 395 -6.34 -48.72 -10.70
C GLN A 395 -6.19 -49.71 -11.86
N ALA A 396 -6.18 -49.18 -13.08
CA ALA A 396 -5.83 -49.93 -14.28
C ALA A 396 -4.74 -49.16 -15.05
N GLU A 397 -3.69 -49.87 -15.45
CA GLU A 397 -2.54 -49.27 -16.12
C GLU A 397 -2.28 -49.94 -17.48
N SER A 398 -1.88 -49.12 -18.44
CA SER A 398 -1.39 -49.51 -19.76
C SER A 398 -0.16 -48.68 -20.10
N LYS A 399 0.49 -48.98 -21.24
CA LYS A 399 1.64 -48.21 -21.73
C LYS A 399 1.38 -46.71 -21.89
N SER A 400 0.12 -46.30 -22.05
CA SER A 400 -0.24 -44.91 -22.35
C SER A 400 -1.14 -44.26 -21.31
N PHE A 401 -1.73 -45.04 -20.40
CA PHE A 401 -2.76 -44.55 -19.48
C PHE A 401 -2.67 -45.21 -18.13
N LEU A 402 -2.80 -44.41 -17.09
CA LEU A 402 -3.18 -44.82 -15.74
C LEU A 402 -4.60 -44.29 -15.49
N VAL A 403 -5.52 -45.18 -15.11
CA VAL A 403 -6.90 -44.83 -14.79
C VAL A 403 -7.16 -45.15 -13.32
N VAL A 404 -7.62 -44.16 -12.56
CA VAL A 404 -8.05 -44.29 -11.16
C VAL A 404 -9.56 -44.10 -11.11
N GLY A 405 -10.29 -45.07 -10.57
CA GLY A 405 -11.75 -45.02 -10.51
C GLY A 405 -12.37 -46.15 -9.70
N SER A 406 -13.69 -46.19 -9.61
CA SER A 406 -14.41 -47.41 -9.20
C SER A 406 -14.74 -48.19 -10.47
N LEU A 407 -14.10 -49.34 -10.67
CA LEU A 407 -14.48 -50.28 -11.75
C LEU A 407 -15.87 -50.88 -11.48
#